data_AF-A0A3C0AGG4-F1
#
_entry.id   AF-A0A3C0AGG4-F1
#
_cell.length_a   1.000
_cell.length_b   1.000
_cell.length_c   1.000
_cell.angle_alpha   90.00
_cell.angle_beta   90.00
_cell.angle_gamma   90.00
#
_symmetry.space_group_name_H-M   'P 1'
#
loop_
_entity.id
_entity.type
_entity.pdbx_description
1 polymer ?
#
loop_
_entity_poly.entity_id
_entity_poly.type
_entity_poly.pdbx_seq_one_letter_code
_entity_poly.pdbx_strand_id
1 'polypeptide(L)' 'TDELGFHAVESPHYVTDIHATLYHLLGLDPHRLDIPGRKRLEIDHGHPILDIIT' A
#
# COMPACT_ATOMS: atom_id res chain seq x y z
N THR A 1 -10.25 -0.47 16.38
CA THR A 1 -8.85 -0.22 16.80
C THR A 1 -8.58 -1.04 18.04
N ASP A 2 -7.32 -1.44 18.27
CA ASP A 2 -6.95 -2.14 19.50
C ASP A 2 -7.24 -1.28 20.75
N GLU A 3 -7.16 -1.89 21.93
CA GLU A 3 -7.48 -1.22 23.19
C GLU A 3 -6.60 0.01 23.48
N LEU A 4 -5.44 0.12 22.82
CA LEU A 4 -4.48 1.20 23.00
C LEU A 4 -4.58 2.29 21.91
N GLY A 5 -5.36 2.06 20.86
CA GLY A 5 -5.50 3.01 19.76
C GLY A 5 -4.45 2.87 18.64
N PHE A 6 -3.57 1.87 18.67
CA PHE A 6 -2.41 1.80 17.77
C PHE A 6 -2.68 1.11 16.44
N HIS A 7 -3.42 0.01 16.45
CA HIS A 7 -3.67 -0.78 15.25
C HIS A 7 -5.16 -0.84 14.92
N ALA A 8 -5.48 -0.72 13.63
CA ALA A 8 -6.79 -1.12 13.13
C ALA A 8 -6.94 -2.63 13.32
N VAL A 9 -8.03 -3.06 13.94
CA VAL A 9 -8.33 -4.48 14.18
C VAL A 9 -9.23 -5.03 13.07
N GLU A 10 -10.05 -4.16 12.48
CA GLU A 10 -10.95 -4.46 11.37
C GLU A 10 -10.47 -3.71 10.13
N SER A 11 -10.42 -4.41 8.98
CA SER A 11 -9.93 -3.91 7.69
C SER A 11 -8.68 -3.03 7.79
N PRO A 12 -7.55 -3.55 8.33
CA PRO A 12 -6.34 -2.79 8.49
C PRO A 12 -5.76 -2.43 7.12
N HIS A 13 -5.51 -1.14 6.92
CA HIS A 13 -4.79 -0.63 5.77
C HIS A 13 -3.62 0.23 6.23
N TYR A 14 -2.50 0.07 5.54
CA TYR A 14 -1.27 0.80 5.80
C TYR A 14 -1.03 1.86 4.71
N VAL A 15 -0.12 2.81 4.97
CA VAL A 15 0.25 3.84 3.99
C VAL A 15 0.76 3.22 2.67
N THR A 16 1.35 2.03 2.74
CA THR A 16 1.78 1.24 1.57
C THR A 16 0.59 0.83 0.69
N ASP A 17 -0.54 0.45 1.28
CA ASP A 17 -1.75 0.06 0.55
C ASP A 17 -2.40 1.28 -0.14
N ILE A 18 -2.29 2.46 0.45
CA ILE A 18 -2.71 3.72 -0.18
C ILE A 18 -1.87 4.00 -1.44
N HIS A 19 -0.55 3.86 -1.36
CA HIS A 19 0.32 4.01 -2.54
C HIS A 19 0.00 2.95 -3.60
N ALA A 20 -0.19 1.69 -3.22
CA ALA A 20 -0.56 0.61 -4.13
C ALA A 20 -1.89 0.90 -4.85
N THR A 21 -2.88 1.43 -4.13
CA THR A 21 -4.16 1.86 -4.68
C THR A 21 -3.98 2.97 -5.72
N LEU A 22 -3.17 3.98 -5.40
CA LEU A 22 -2.88 5.08 -6.33
C LEU A 22 -2.19 4.56 -7.60
N TYR A 23 -1.17 3.70 -7.49
CA TYR A 23 -0.50 3.13 -8.64
C TYR A 23 -1.45 2.28 -9.50
N HIS A 24 -2.32 1.48 -8.87
CA HIS A 24 -3.35 0.71 -9.56
C HIS A 24 -4.29 1.61 -10.39
N LEU A 25 -4.84 2.66 -9.79
CA LEU A 25 -5.74 3.60 -10.47
C LEU A 25 -5.06 4.38 -11.61
N LEU A 26 -3.76 4.63 -11.50
CA LEU A 26 -2.95 5.27 -12.53
C LEU A 26 -2.43 4.30 -13.61
N GLY A 27 -2.67 3.00 -13.46
CA GLY A 27 -2.15 1.97 -14.37
C GLY A 27 -0.62 1.83 -14.32
N LEU A 28 0.01 2.15 -13.19
CA LEU A 28 1.45 2.12 -13.00
C LEU A 28 1.87 0.84 -12.27
N ASP A 29 2.99 0.26 -12.71
CA ASP A 29 3.66 -0.84 -12.02
C ASP A 29 4.76 -0.27 -11.10
N PRO A 30 4.61 -0.36 -9.76
CA PRO A 30 5.57 0.22 -8.83
C PRO A 30 6.97 -0.43 -8.91
N HIS A 31 7.10 -1.70 -9.35
CA HIS A 31 8.42 -2.33 -9.51
C HIS A 31 9.22 -1.72 -10.65
N ARG A 32 8.54 -1.15 -11.65
CA ARG A 32 9.20 -0.44 -12.76
C ARG A 32 9.66 0.97 -12.37
N LEU A 33 9.27 1.44 -11.19
CA LEU A 33 9.66 2.74 -10.63
C LEU A 33 10.81 2.63 -9.62
N ASP A 34 11.32 1.43 -9.37
CA ASP A 34 12.45 1.21 -8.47
C ASP A 34 13.73 1.89 -8.98
N ILE A 35 14.44 2.54 -8.07
CA ILE A 35 15.72 3.19 -8.35
C ILE A 35 16.85 2.26 -7.88
N PRO A 36 17.86 1.96 -8.72
CA PRO A 36 19.02 1.15 -8.32
C PRO A 36 19.69 1.68 -7.04
N GLY A 37 19.95 0.79 -6.08
CA GLY A 37 20.52 1.14 -4.77
C GLY A 37 19.55 1.80 -3.78
N ARG A 38 18.28 2.01 -4.18
CA ARG A 38 17.19 2.53 -3.33
C ARG A 38 15.90 1.72 -3.52
N LYS A 39 16.06 0.42 -3.81
CA LYS A 39 14.93 -0.49 -3.99
C LYS A 39 14.13 -0.55 -2.68
N ARG A 40 12.81 -0.47 -2.80
CA ARG A 40 11.90 -0.72 -1.68
C ARG A 40 11.98 -2.17 -1.23
N LEU A 41 11.63 -2.44 0.03
CA LEU A 41 11.38 -3.81 0.45
C LEU A 41 10.09 -4.29 -0.20
N GLU A 42 9.95 -5.59 -0.44
CA GLU A 42 8.73 -6.13 -1.07
C GLU A 42 7.45 -5.77 -0.28
N ILE A 43 7.54 -5.71 1.05
CA ILE A 43 6.41 -5.29 1.91
C ILE A 43 6.00 -3.83 1.69
N ASP A 44 6.90 -2.97 1.22
CA ASP A 44 6.63 -1.54 0.99
C ASP A 44 5.82 -1.29 -0.29
N HIS A 45 5.64 -2.31 -1.13
CA HIS A 45 4.79 -2.22 -2.33
C HIS A 45 3.29 -2.28 -1.98
N GLY A 46 2.93 -2.80 -0.81
CA GLY A 46 1.54 -2.87 -0.34
C GLY A 46 0.61 -3.66 -1.26
N HIS A 47 -0.70 -3.58 -0.98
CA HIS A 47 -1.74 -4.12 -1.85
C HIS A 47 -2.82 -3.07 -2.10
N PRO A 48 -3.36 -2.95 -3.33
CA PRO A 48 -4.45 -2.02 -3.59
C PRO A 48 -5.67 -2.30 -2.71
N ILE A 49 -6.28 -1.25 -2.19
CA ILE A 49 -7.51 -1.31 -1.39
C ILE A 49 -8.68 -1.41 -2.37
N LEU A 50 -9.03 -2.63 -2.75
CA LEU A 50 -10.07 -2.88 -3.75
C LEU A 50 -11.46 -2.41 -3.28
N ASP A 51 -11.72 -2.44 -1.98
CA ASP A 51 -13.03 -2.07 -1.40
C ASP A 51 -13.43 -0.60 -1.64
N ILE A 52 -12.46 0.26 -1.99
CA ILE A 52 -12.71 1.69 -2.30
C ILE A 52 -12.55 2.02 -3.78
N ILE A 53 -12.21 1.04 -4.62
CA ILE A 53 -12.11 1.20 -6.07
C ILE A 53 -13.47 0.84 -6.68
N THR A 54 -14.02 1.76 -7.47
CA THR A 54 -15.40 1.69 -8.01
C THR A 54 -15.50 0.91 -9.30
#